data_AF-A0A924FWR2-F1
#
_entry.id   AF-A0A924FWR2-F1
#
_cell.length_a   1.000
_cell.length_b   1.000
_cell.length_c   1.000
_cell.angle_alpha   90.00
_cell.angle_beta   90.00
_cell.angle_gamma   90.00
#
_symmetry.space_group_name_H-M   'P 1'
#
loop_
_entity.id
_entity.type
_entity.pdbx_description
1 polymer ?
#
loop_
_entity_poly.entity_id
_entity_poly.type
_entity_poly.pdbx_seq_one_letter_code
_entity_poly.pdbx_strand_id
1 'polypeptide(L)'
;MAKIKVTNPVVELDGDEMTRIIWQYIKDKLINPFLDIDLQYYDLGMEYRDKTDDQVTIDAANAIKKYGVGAKCATITPDEARVKEFGLKQMWKS
;
A
#
# COMPACT_ATOMS: atom_id res chain seq x y z
N MET A 1 -7.35 4.55 27.82
CA MET A 1 -8.47 3.79 27.22
C MET A 1 -7.88 2.53 26.59
N ALA A 2 -8.58 1.40 26.68
CA ALA A 2 -8.20 0.21 25.91
C ALA A 2 -8.46 0.46 24.42
N LYS A 3 -7.62 -0.08 23.55
CA LYS A 3 -7.81 -0.01 22.09
C LYS A 3 -9.03 -0.84 21.68
N ILE A 4 -9.72 -0.42 20.63
CA ILE A 4 -10.81 -1.17 20.02
C ILE A 4 -10.19 -2.34 19.26
N LYS A 5 -10.58 -3.57 19.61
CA LYS A 5 -10.07 -4.78 18.98
C LYS A 5 -10.78 -5.02 17.64
N VAL A 6 -10.01 -5.14 16.57
CA VAL A 6 -10.52 -5.53 15.25
C VAL A 6 -10.34 -7.04 15.10
N THR A 7 -11.41 -7.75 14.74
CA THR A 7 -11.44 -9.23 14.75
C THR A 7 -10.76 -9.87 13.55
N ASN A 8 -10.88 -9.26 12.37
CA ASN A 8 -10.30 -9.74 11.12
C ASN A 8 -9.24 -8.77 10.62
N PRO A 9 -8.18 -9.26 9.94
CA PRO A 9 -7.17 -8.39 9.37
C PRO A 9 -7.72 -7.54 8.23
N VAL A 10 -7.05 -6.41 7.98
CA VAL A 10 -7.28 -5.55 6.81
C VAL A 10 -6.01 -5.56 5.97
N VAL A 11 -6.17 -5.67 4.65
CA VAL A 11 -5.03 -5.58 3.73
C VAL A 11 -4.68 -4.12 3.53
N GLU A 12 -3.44 -3.75 3.83
CA GLU A 12 -2.91 -2.41 3.64
C GLU A 12 -2.05 -2.40 2.38
N LEU A 13 -2.42 -1.56 1.41
CA LEU A 13 -1.65 -1.33 0.19
C LEU A 13 -1.07 0.08 0.29
N ASP A 14 0.23 0.17 0.54
CA ASP A 14 0.93 1.46 0.62
C ASP A 14 1.12 2.06 -0.78
N GLY A 15 1.57 3.31 -0.85
CA GLY A 15 1.64 4.03 -2.11
C GLY A 15 2.82 4.98 -2.23
N ASP A 16 2.63 6.04 -2.99
CA ASP A 16 3.70 6.91 -3.47
C ASP A 16 3.60 8.36 -2.97
N GLU A 17 4.69 9.09 -3.16
CA GLU A 17 4.83 10.54 -2.98
C GLU A 17 4.21 11.08 -1.69
N MET A 18 3.47 12.19 -1.76
CA MET A 18 2.90 12.85 -0.59
C MET A 18 1.84 12.00 0.09
N THR A 19 1.11 11.16 -0.66
CA THR A 19 0.09 10.28 -0.10
C THR A 19 0.67 9.21 0.80
N ARG A 20 1.87 8.67 0.51
CA ARG A 20 2.57 7.75 1.42
C ARG A 20 2.88 8.39 2.77
N ILE A 21 3.34 9.64 2.75
CA ILE A 21 3.65 10.39 3.97
C ILE A 21 2.39 10.68 4.78
N ILE A 22 1.31 11.15 4.12
CA ILE A 22 0.01 11.39 4.77
C ILE A 22 -0.56 10.08 5.33
N TRP A 23 -0.42 8.97 4.60
CA TRP A 23 -0.91 7.66 5.02
C TRP A 23 -0.25 7.20 6.32
N GLN A 24 1.07 7.37 6.44
CA GLN A 24 1.78 7.09 7.69
C GLN A 24 1.26 7.97 8.84
N TYR A 25 1.04 9.28 8.61
CA TYR A 25 0.47 10.16 9.64
C TYR A 25 -0.93 9.76 10.06
N ILE A 26 -1.80 9.36 9.12
CA ILE A 26 -3.14 8.86 9.43
C ILE A 26 -3.05 7.61 10.32
N LYS A 27 -2.20 6.65 9.96
CA LYS A 27 -2.01 5.44 10.78
C LYS A 27 -1.55 5.79 12.20
N ASP A 28 -0.52 6.62 12.32
CA ASP A 28 0.11 6.93 13.61
C ASP A 28 -0.75 7.81 14.52
N LYS A 29 -1.51 8.75 13.94
CA LYS A 29 -2.29 9.73 14.71
C LYS A 29 -3.73 9.28 14.92
N LEU A 30 -4.32 8.59 13.95
CA LEU A 30 -5.77 8.39 13.85
C LEU A 30 -6.20 6.91 13.88
N ILE A 31 -5.28 5.95 13.70
CA ILE A 31 -5.63 4.51 13.69
C ILE A 31 -4.95 3.78 14.85
N ASN A 32 -3.63 3.67 14.84
CA ASN A 32 -2.83 2.89 15.78
C ASN A 32 -3.02 3.27 17.26
N PRO A 33 -3.28 4.54 17.63
CA PRO A 33 -3.59 4.89 19.03
C PRO A 33 -4.92 4.33 19.52
N PHE A 34 -5.86 4.04 18.61
CA PHE A 34 -7.24 3.71 18.94
C PHE A 34 -7.62 2.26 18.61
N LEU A 35 -6.97 1.63 17.63
CA LEU A 35 -7.27 0.28 17.16
C LEU A 35 -6.14 -0.70 17.49
N ASP A 36 -6.51 -1.87 17.98
CA ASP A 36 -5.69 -3.09 17.95
C ASP A 36 -6.11 -3.87 16.70
N ILE A 37 -5.38 -3.66 15.61
CA ILE A 37 -5.71 -4.13 14.26
C ILE A 37 -4.51 -4.83 13.63
N ASP A 38 -4.76 -5.97 12.99
CA ASP A 38 -3.78 -6.67 12.16
C ASP A 38 -3.83 -6.12 10.73
N LEU A 39 -2.72 -5.55 10.27
CA LEU A 39 -2.58 -4.98 8.94
C LEU A 39 -1.67 -5.89 8.10
N GLN A 40 -2.25 -6.51 7.08
CA GLN A 40 -1.51 -7.33 6.12
C GLN A 40 -0.91 -6.36 5.08
N TYR A 41 0.34 -5.99 5.31
CA TYR A 41 1.01 -4.90 4.60
C TYR A 41 1.63 -5.34 3.27
N TYR A 42 1.38 -4.55 2.22
CA TYR A 42 1.96 -4.68 0.90
C TYR A 42 2.42 -3.31 0.41
N ASP A 43 3.70 -3.19 0.06
CA ASP A 43 4.26 -1.94 -0.48
C ASP A 43 4.02 -1.86 -1.99
N LEU A 44 3.06 -1.04 -2.42
CA LEU A 44 2.82 -0.78 -3.85
C LEU A 44 3.50 0.52 -4.31
N GLY A 45 4.47 1.03 -3.54
CA GLY A 45 5.33 2.12 -4.00
C GLY A 45 6.10 1.74 -5.26
N MET A 46 6.32 2.72 -6.13
CA MET A 46 6.78 2.48 -7.51
C MET A 46 8.10 1.71 -7.58
N GLU A 47 9.05 2.03 -6.70
CA GLU A 47 10.34 1.33 -6.64
C GLU A 47 10.19 -0.15 -6.21
N TYR A 48 9.26 -0.46 -5.30
CA TYR A 48 9.06 -1.84 -4.84
C TYR A 48 8.27 -2.67 -5.85
N ARG A 49 7.29 -2.05 -6.52
CA ARG A 49 6.64 -2.65 -7.69
C ARG A 49 7.67 -2.98 -8.77
N ASP A 50 8.55 -2.05 -9.12
CA ASP A 50 9.60 -2.30 -10.12
C ASP A 50 10.57 -3.41 -9.68
N LYS A 51 11.01 -3.38 -8.42
CA LYS A 51 11.88 -4.40 -7.84
C LYS A 51 11.29 -5.81 -7.93
N THR A 52 9.99 -5.94 -7.77
CA THR A 52 9.27 -7.23 -7.73
C THR A 52 8.66 -7.64 -9.07
N ASP A 53 8.97 -6.92 -10.14
CA ASP A 53 8.34 -7.10 -11.45
C ASP A 53 6.79 -7.04 -11.36
N ASP A 54 6.31 -6.16 -10.49
CA ASP A 54 4.90 -5.92 -10.14
C ASP A 54 4.17 -7.10 -9.48
N GLN A 55 4.90 -8.14 -9.03
CA GLN A 55 4.33 -9.28 -8.33
C GLN A 55 3.66 -8.87 -7.01
N VAL A 56 4.18 -7.86 -6.30
CA VAL A 56 3.58 -7.35 -5.06
C VAL A 56 2.14 -6.88 -5.24
N THR A 57 1.81 -6.32 -6.41
CA THR A 57 0.46 -5.84 -6.74
C THR A 57 -0.51 -7.00 -6.88
N ILE A 58 -0.07 -8.10 -7.48
CA ILE A 58 -0.84 -9.34 -7.62
C ILE A 58 -1.05 -10.00 -6.25
N ASP A 59 0.00 -10.06 -5.45
CA ASP A 59 -0.04 -10.66 -4.11
C ASP A 59 -0.99 -9.89 -3.19
N ALA A 60 -0.95 -8.55 -3.26
CA ALA A 60 -1.88 -7.68 -2.54
C ALA A 60 -3.33 -7.91 -2.98
N ALA A 61 -3.59 -8.02 -4.29
CA ALA A 61 -4.92 -8.31 -4.81
C ALA A 61 -5.44 -9.69 -4.34
N ASN A 62 -4.57 -10.71 -4.30
CA ASN A 62 -4.91 -12.03 -3.76
C ASN A 62 -5.17 -11.99 -2.26
N ALA A 63 -4.44 -11.17 -1.51
CA ALA A 63 -4.69 -10.96 -0.09
C ALA A 63 -6.06 -10.30 0.14
N ILE A 64 -6.42 -9.27 -0.64
CA ILE A 64 -7.76 -8.65 -0.56
C ILE A 64 -8.82 -9.71 -0.85
N LYS A 65 -8.63 -10.54 -1.89
CA LYS A 65 -9.56 -11.64 -2.21
C LYS A 65 -9.71 -12.63 -1.05
N LYS A 66 -8.64 -12.90 -0.31
CA LYS A 66 -8.62 -13.81 0.84
C LYS A 66 -9.31 -13.20 2.09
N TYR A 67 -9.02 -11.95 2.41
CA TYR A 67 -9.45 -11.30 3.66
C TYR A 67 -10.70 -10.42 3.51
N GLY A 68 -11.10 -10.10 2.28
CA GLY A 68 -12.34 -9.41 1.92
C GLY A 68 -12.28 -7.88 1.97
N VAL A 69 -11.33 -7.29 2.71
CA VAL A 69 -11.23 -5.83 2.89
C VAL A 69 -9.80 -5.37 2.65
N GLY A 70 -9.65 -4.31 1.84
CA GLY A 70 -8.39 -3.63 1.60
C GLY A 70 -8.51 -2.12 1.68
N ALA A 71 -7.46 -1.47 2.17
CA ALA A 71 -7.29 -0.02 2.15
C ALA A 71 -6.06 0.32 1.32
N LYS A 72 -6.25 1.12 0.26
CA LYS A 72 -5.21 1.41 -0.72
C LYS A 72 -4.84 2.90 -0.74
N CYS A 73 -3.57 3.18 -0.52
CA CYS A 73 -2.96 4.48 -0.76
C CYS A 73 -2.79 4.73 -2.27
N ALA A 74 -2.78 6.00 -2.67
CA ALA A 74 -2.61 6.36 -4.08
C ALA A 74 -1.21 5.97 -4.58
N THR A 75 -1.14 5.45 -5.81
CA THR A 75 0.09 4.94 -6.44
C THR A 75 0.31 5.61 -7.78
N ILE A 76 1.57 5.72 -8.18
CA ILE A 76 1.96 6.19 -9.51
C ILE A 76 1.55 5.14 -10.55
N THR A 77 0.94 5.60 -11.63
CA THR A 77 0.91 4.86 -12.91
C THR A 77 1.95 5.53 -13.82
N PRO A 78 3.11 4.90 -14.07
CA PRO A 78 4.24 5.57 -14.71
C PRO A 78 4.00 5.78 -16.21
N ASP A 79 4.23 7.01 -16.66
CA ASP A 79 4.43 7.38 -18.07
C ASP A 79 5.94 7.38 -18.41
N GLU A 80 6.31 7.80 -19.62
CA GLU A 80 7.72 7.85 -20.04
C GLU A 80 8.57 8.78 -19.15
N ALA A 81 7.98 9.85 -18.63
CA ALA A 81 8.68 10.79 -17.75
C ALA A 81 8.96 10.13 -16.39
N ARG A 82 7.98 9.42 -15.82
CA ARG A 82 8.15 8.67 -14.56
C ARG A 82 9.10 7.50 -14.71
N VAL A 83 9.09 6.79 -15.84
CA VAL A 83 10.10 5.74 -16.13
C VAL A 83 11.52 6.32 -16.06
N LYS A 84 11.73 7.49 -16.64
CA LYS A 84 13.03 8.18 -16.60
C LYS A 84 13.38 8.70 -15.21
N GLU A 85 12.41 9.29 -14.50
CA GLU A 85 12.60 9.85 -13.15
C GLU A 85 13.05 8.79 -12.15
N PHE A 86 12.40 7.63 -12.16
CA PHE A 86 12.65 6.55 -11.19
C PHE A 86 13.61 5.46 -11.72
N GLY A 87 14.01 5.51 -12.99
CA GLY A 87 14.88 4.48 -13.59
C GLY A 87 14.21 3.11 -13.70
N LEU A 88 12.91 3.09 -14.01
CA LEU A 88 12.09 1.86 -14.02
C LEU A 88 12.47 0.92 -15.17
N LYS A 89 12.29 -0.38 -14.96
CA LYS A 89 12.46 -1.42 -15.99
C LYS A 89 11.50 -1.24 -17.16
N GLN A 90 10.26 -0.82 -16.88
CA GLN A 90 9.22 -0.60 -17.89
C GLN A 90 8.09 0.30 -17.35
N MET A 91 7.17 0.70 -18.25
CA MET A 91 5.90 1.34 -17.88
C MET A 91 4.94 0.30 -17.29
N TRP A 92 4.99 0.14 -15.96
CA TRP A 92 4.08 -0.73 -15.23
C TRP A 92 2.63 -0.25 -15.35
N LYS A 93 1.67 -1.20 -15.37
CA LYS A 93 0.25 -0.89 -15.53
C LYS A 93 -0.37 -0.42 -14.21
N SER A 94 -1.54 0.21 -14.28
CA SER A 94 -2.37 0.46 -13.09
C SER A 94 -3.03 -0.82 -12.59
#